data_AF-A0A8W8L0B0-F1
#
_entry.id   AF-A0A8W8L0B0-F1
#
_cell.length_a   1.000
_cell.length_b   1.000
_cell.length_c   1.000
_cell.angle_alpha   90.00
_cell.angle_beta   90.00
_cell.angle_gamma   90.00
#
_symmetry.space_group_name_H-M   'P 1'
#
loop_
_entity.id
_entity.type
_entity.pdbx_description
1 polymer ?
#
loop_
_entity_poly.entity_id
_entity_poly.type
_entity_poly.pdbx_seq_one_letter_code
_entity_poly.pdbx_strand_id
1 'polypeptide(L)'
;LDDFALKVEKLPTHTRARKAAEEIINKMNDGTSIRPNEVISIAEMFEDRRYSMHNIPYRYRMHLAHCNELRIKNMTKDSQIQFLINKAMATSAPSALTDSELKWVCFKHGVNPTLMTRSEQLNFLNRWNEFSKFINETHIPLLLHGVVFLGYNHPSNRKMKEKLKLKWKRKS
;
A
#
# COMPACT_ATOMS: atom_id res chain seq x y z
N LEU A 1 39.73 0.86 1.06
CA LEU A 1 39.41 -0.18 2.06
C LEU A 1 39.09 0.56 3.35
N ASP A 2 37.93 0.21 3.91
CA ASP A 2 37.50 0.46 5.30
C ASP A 2 37.16 1.88 5.75
N ASP A 3 35.99 2.35 5.31
CA ASP A 3 35.19 3.29 6.14
C ASP A 3 33.67 3.14 5.93
N PHE A 4 33.22 2.50 4.85
CA PHE A 4 31.81 2.15 4.63
C PHE A 4 31.31 0.95 5.48
N ALA A 5 32.23 0.25 6.15
CA ALA A 5 31.95 -0.98 6.89
C ALA A 5 31.89 -0.77 8.42
N LEU A 6 32.17 0.44 8.94
CA LEU A 6 32.27 0.71 10.37
C LEU A 6 31.24 1.76 10.80
N LYS A 7 30.05 1.27 11.15
CA LYS A 7 28.98 1.85 12.01
C LYS A 7 27.56 1.54 11.52
N VAL A 8 27.35 0.39 10.90
CA VAL A 8 26.11 -0.36 11.17
C VAL A 8 26.35 -1.14 12.45
N GLU A 9 26.48 -0.43 13.57
CA GLU A 9 26.28 -1.05 14.88
C GLU A 9 24.95 -1.79 14.81
N LYS A 10 25.03 -3.10 14.99
CA LYS A 10 23.89 -4.00 15.14
C LYS A 10 23.16 -3.62 16.43
N LEU A 11 22.35 -2.57 16.39
CA LEU A 11 21.27 -2.40 17.34
C LEU A 11 20.17 -3.41 16.96
N PRO A 12 19.58 -4.15 17.92
CA PRO A 12 18.60 -5.19 17.64
C PRO A 12 17.25 -4.53 17.31
N THR A 13 17.15 -3.89 16.15
CA THR A 13 15.97 -3.07 15.83
C THR A 13 15.11 -3.80 14.82
N HIS A 14 13.98 -4.30 15.32
CA HIS A 14 12.85 -4.87 14.57
C HIS A 14 13.03 -6.30 13.99
N THR A 15 13.69 -7.21 14.71
CA THR A 15 13.78 -8.64 14.27
C THR A 15 12.41 -9.24 13.94
N ARG A 16 11.38 -8.88 14.72
CA ARG A 16 10.00 -9.33 14.50
C ARG A 16 9.39 -8.74 13.23
N ALA A 17 9.39 -7.41 13.06
CA ALA A 17 8.84 -6.82 11.84
C ALA A 17 9.64 -7.19 10.59
N ARG A 18 10.95 -7.41 10.69
CA ARG A 18 11.76 -7.90 9.56
C ARG A 18 11.29 -9.28 9.09
N LYS A 19 11.08 -10.21 10.02
CA LYS A 19 10.51 -11.53 9.70
C LYS A 19 9.11 -11.39 9.08
N ALA A 20 8.28 -10.51 9.63
CA ALA A 20 6.95 -10.25 9.06
C ALA A 20 7.03 -9.65 7.64
N ALA A 21 8.00 -8.77 7.36
CA ALA A 21 8.23 -8.23 6.03
C ALA A 21 8.67 -9.32 5.04
N GLU A 22 9.52 -10.25 5.46
CA GLU A 22 9.91 -11.42 4.66
C GLU A 22 8.70 -12.31 4.33
N GLU A 23 7.82 -12.55 5.31
CA GLU A 23 6.57 -13.30 5.10
C GLU A 23 5.63 -12.59 4.10
N ILE A 24 5.51 -11.26 4.19
CA ILE A 24 4.75 -10.45 3.23
C ILE A 24 5.33 -10.59 1.82
N ILE A 25 6.66 -10.50 1.66
CA ILE A 25 7.33 -10.64 0.36
C ILE A 25 7.07 -12.03 -0.24
N ASN A 26 7.16 -13.09 0.56
CA ASN A 26 6.85 -14.45 0.11
C ASN A 26 5.40 -14.55 -0.39
N LYS A 27 4.44 -14.00 0.36
CA LYS A 27 3.04 -13.94 -0.08
C LYS A 27 2.85 -13.12 -1.36
N MET A 28 3.61 -12.03 -1.53
CA MET A 28 3.58 -11.25 -2.77
C MET A 28 4.01 -12.10 -3.97
N ASN A 29 5.11 -12.84 -3.82
CA ASN A 29 5.68 -13.70 -4.86
C ASN A 29 4.74 -14.86 -5.22
N ASP A 30 4.09 -15.47 -4.23
CA ASP A 30 3.16 -16.58 -4.42
C ASP A 30 1.78 -16.12 -4.94
N GLY A 31 1.57 -14.82 -5.13
CA GLY A 31 0.30 -14.28 -5.60
C GLY A 31 -0.80 -14.26 -4.52
N THR A 32 -0.45 -14.43 -3.24
CA THR A 32 -1.36 -14.45 -2.10
C THR A 32 -1.74 -13.03 -1.67
N SER A 33 -2.99 -12.82 -1.25
CA SER A 33 -3.46 -11.52 -0.75
C SER A 33 -2.95 -11.29 0.68
N ILE A 34 -2.42 -10.10 0.93
CA ILE A 34 -1.94 -9.67 2.24
C ILE A 34 -3.12 -9.07 3.03
N ARG A 35 -3.20 -9.36 4.33
CA ARG A 35 -4.23 -8.85 5.24
C ARG A 35 -3.77 -7.56 5.95
N PRO A 36 -4.70 -6.70 6.39
CA PRO A 36 -4.38 -5.46 7.11
C PRO A 36 -3.44 -5.64 8.30
N ASN A 37 -3.72 -6.62 9.16
CA ASN A 37 -2.92 -6.93 10.35
C ASN A 37 -1.48 -7.33 10.04
N GLU A 38 -1.23 -7.96 8.89
CA GLU A 38 0.12 -8.29 8.42
C GLU A 38 0.88 -7.01 8.05
N VAL A 39 0.25 -6.10 7.31
CA VAL A 39 0.86 -4.80 6.98
C VAL A 39 1.10 -3.95 8.24
N ILE A 40 0.18 -4.00 9.21
CA ILE A 40 0.36 -3.32 10.49
C ILE A 40 1.57 -3.88 11.26
N SER A 41 1.86 -5.17 11.14
CA SER A 41 2.97 -5.80 11.87
C SER A 41 4.36 -5.30 11.46
N ILE A 42 4.47 -4.60 10.32
CA ILE A 42 5.72 -3.99 9.84
C ILE A 42 5.78 -2.47 10.08
N ALA A 43 4.80 -1.91 10.78
CA ALA A 43 4.67 -0.46 10.98
C ALA A 43 5.88 0.18 11.65
N GLU A 44 6.46 -0.48 12.66
CA GLU A 44 7.67 -0.02 13.35
C GLU A 44 8.85 0.22 12.40
N MET A 45 8.95 -0.54 11.29
CA MET A 45 10.02 -0.33 10.31
C MET A 45 9.86 1.02 9.60
N PHE A 46 8.65 1.52 9.41
CA PHE A 46 8.39 2.78 8.71
C PHE A 46 8.49 4.02 9.62
N GLU A 47 8.58 3.82 10.93
CA GLU A 47 8.91 4.88 11.88
C GLU A 47 10.43 5.16 11.87
N ASP A 48 11.26 4.18 11.52
CA ASP A 48 12.69 4.37 11.32
C ASP A 48 12.95 5.28 10.11
N ARG A 49 13.88 6.21 10.29
CA ARG A 49 14.41 7.09 9.24
C ARG A 49 14.78 6.30 7.98
N ARG A 50 15.26 5.06 8.08
CA ARG A 50 15.62 4.19 6.93
C ARG A 50 14.51 4.04 5.89
N TYR A 51 13.27 3.88 6.33
CA TYR A 51 12.11 3.68 5.46
C TYR A 51 11.25 4.95 5.32
N SER A 52 11.73 6.06 5.86
CA SER A 52 11.11 7.37 5.66
C SER A 52 11.08 7.75 4.17
N MET A 53 10.11 8.59 3.82
CA MET A 53 9.94 9.13 2.47
C MET A 53 11.15 9.90 1.94
N HIS A 54 12.12 10.29 2.78
CA HIS A 54 13.31 11.02 2.35
C HIS A 54 14.51 10.12 2.10
N ASN A 55 14.52 8.91 2.67
CA ASN A 55 15.66 7.99 2.58
C ASN A 55 15.50 6.91 1.50
N ILE A 56 14.29 6.73 0.96
CA ILE A 56 14.08 5.83 -0.18
C ILE A 56 14.52 6.48 -1.52
N PRO A 57 15.08 5.71 -2.47
CA PRO A 57 15.60 6.23 -3.73
C PRO A 57 14.57 7.04 -4.53
N TYR A 58 15.01 8.10 -5.22
CA TYR A 58 14.12 8.97 -6.01
C TYR A 58 13.24 8.20 -7.00
N ARG A 59 13.81 7.24 -7.74
CA ARG A 59 13.05 6.39 -8.68
C ARG A 59 11.96 5.59 -7.98
N TYR A 60 12.24 5.08 -6.78
CA TYR A 60 11.24 4.38 -5.99
C TYR A 60 10.11 5.32 -5.55
N ARG A 61 10.47 6.54 -5.08
CA ARG A 61 9.48 7.57 -4.73
C ARG A 61 8.59 7.97 -5.90
N MET A 62 9.15 8.07 -7.11
CA MET A 62 8.37 8.30 -8.33
C MET A 62 7.32 7.21 -8.53
N HIS A 63 7.71 5.93 -8.47
CA HIS A 63 6.75 4.83 -8.58
C HIS A 63 5.70 4.85 -7.48
N LEU A 64 6.10 5.10 -6.23
CA LEU A 64 5.18 5.18 -5.10
C LEU A 64 4.19 6.34 -5.26
N ALA A 65 4.65 7.49 -5.75
CA ALA A 65 3.79 8.63 -6.09
C ALA A 65 2.79 8.27 -7.19
N HIS A 66 3.23 7.60 -8.26
CA HIS A 66 2.34 7.13 -9.33
C HIS A 66 1.29 6.14 -8.82
N CYS A 67 1.66 5.19 -7.97
CA CYS A 67 0.72 4.24 -7.37
C CYS A 67 -0.37 4.93 -6.52
N ASN A 68 -0.06 6.07 -5.91
CA ASN A 68 -0.99 6.84 -5.07
C ASN A 68 -1.64 8.01 -5.83
N GLU A 69 -1.37 8.17 -7.13
CA GLU A 69 -1.78 9.33 -7.96
C GLU A 69 -1.32 10.69 -7.38
N LEU A 70 -0.14 10.73 -6.79
CA LEU A 70 0.46 11.94 -6.22
C LEU A 70 1.47 12.54 -7.19
N ARG A 71 1.70 13.86 -7.06
CA ARG A 71 2.75 14.54 -7.80
C ARG A 71 4.05 14.47 -6.99
N ILE A 72 5.12 13.96 -7.58
CA ILE A 72 6.41 13.81 -6.87
C ILE A 72 6.88 15.12 -6.22
N LYS A 73 6.69 16.26 -6.92
CA LYS A 73 7.08 17.60 -6.44
C LYS A 73 6.33 18.04 -5.17
N ASN A 74 5.15 17.49 -4.91
CA ASN A 74 4.28 17.83 -3.80
C ASN A 74 4.07 16.64 -2.84
N MET A 75 4.83 15.56 -2.99
CA MET A 75 4.50 14.27 -2.39
C MET A 75 4.31 14.32 -0.87
N THR A 76 5.08 15.14 -0.16
CA THR A 76 4.93 15.34 1.29
C THR A 76 3.58 15.98 1.65
N LYS A 77 3.16 17.01 0.91
CA LYS A 77 1.87 17.68 1.14
C LYS A 77 0.72 16.79 0.70
N ASP A 78 0.83 16.18 -0.47
CA ASP A 78 -0.22 15.34 -1.04
C ASP A 78 -0.45 14.08 -0.17
N SER A 79 0.62 13.50 0.42
CA SER A 79 0.50 12.35 1.34
C SER A 79 -0.14 12.72 2.68
N GLN A 80 0.13 13.91 3.22
CA GLN A 80 -0.56 14.42 4.42
C GLN A 80 -2.06 14.62 4.15
N ILE A 81 -2.42 15.20 3.01
CA ILE A 81 -3.82 15.34 2.60
C ILE A 81 -4.49 13.97 2.48
N GLN A 82 -3.82 13.02 1.82
CA GLN A 82 -4.33 11.64 1.70
C GLN A 82 -4.51 10.96 3.05
N PHE A 83 -3.59 11.17 4.01
CA PHE A 83 -3.71 10.68 5.38
C PHE A 83 -4.96 11.26 6.08
N LEU A 84 -5.19 12.57 5.99
CA LEU A 84 -6.37 13.21 6.59
C LEU A 84 -7.67 12.73 5.95
N ILE A 85 -7.70 12.56 4.63
CA ILE A 85 -8.86 12.00 3.91
C ILE A 85 -9.14 10.58 4.41
N ASN A 86 -8.10 9.75 4.56
CA ASN A 86 -8.25 8.40 5.10
C ASN A 86 -8.80 8.37 6.53
N LYS A 87 -8.34 9.29 7.39
CA LYS A 87 -8.89 9.44 8.75
C LYS A 87 -10.37 9.83 8.74
N ALA A 88 -10.76 10.78 7.88
CA ALA A 88 -12.16 11.17 7.73
C ALA A 88 -13.04 10.05 7.13
N MET A 89 -12.51 9.27 6.18
CA MET A 89 -13.24 8.12 5.63
C MET A 89 -13.44 7.02 6.66
N ALA A 90 -12.47 6.81 7.56
CA ALA A 90 -12.58 5.79 8.60
C ALA A 90 -13.69 6.08 9.64
N THR A 91 -14.17 7.33 9.75
CA THR A 91 -15.31 7.69 10.62
C THR A 91 -16.66 7.49 9.96
N SER A 92 -16.70 7.22 8.64
CA SER A 92 -17.92 7.09 7.87
C SER A 92 -18.11 5.64 7.41
N ALA A 93 -19.36 5.16 7.43
CA ALA A 93 -19.65 3.81 6.96
C ALA A 93 -19.50 3.73 5.42
N PRO A 94 -18.68 2.80 4.87
CA PRO A 94 -18.53 2.66 3.41
C PRO A 94 -19.85 2.38 2.67
N SER A 95 -20.84 1.82 3.36
CA SER A 95 -22.18 1.56 2.81
C SER A 95 -22.94 2.82 2.40
N ALA A 96 -22.59 3.99 2.95
CA ALA A 96 -23.20 5.27 2.61
C ALA A 96 -22.76 5.79 1.22
N LEU A 97 -21.68 5.26 0.66
CA LEU A 97 -21.15 5.67 -0.64
C LEU A 97 -22.00 5.13 -1.80
N THR A 98 -22.20 5.96 -2.83
CA THR A 98 -22.77 5.54 -4.11
C THR A 98 -21.86 4.54 -4.82
N ASP A 99 -22.38 3.84 -5.85
CA ASP A 99 -21.58 2.88 -6.62
C ASP A 99 -20.40 3.52 -7.35
N SER A 100 -20.54 4.76 -7.83
CA SER A 100 -19.46 5.51 -8.48
C SER A 100 -18.37 5.89 -7.48
N GLU A 101 -18.76 6.38 -6.30
CA GLU A 101 -17.84 6.73 -5.23
C GLU A 101 -17.09 5.48 -4.72
N LEU A 102 -17.79 4.37 -4.47
CA LEU A 102 -17.13 3.11 -4.07
C LEU A 102 -16.06 2.67 -5.08
N LYS A 103 -16.39 2.70 -6.37
CA LYS A 103 -15.42 2.38 -7.43
C LYS A 103 -14.22 3.32 -7.39
N TRP A 104 -14.47 4.63 -7.28
CA TRP A 104 -13.40 5.62 -7.22
C TRP A 104 -12.50 5.42 -6.01
N VAL A 105 -13.06 5.25 -4.81
CA VAL A 105 -12.28 5.01 -3.58
C VAL A 105 -11.50 3.70 -3.66
N CYS A 106 -12.08 2.61 -4.21
CA CYS A 106 -11.34 1.37 -4.44
C CYS A 106 -10.13 1.57 -5.37
N PHE A 107 -10.34 2.31 -6.47
CA PHE A 107 -9.29 2.62 -7.43
C PHE A 107 -8.15 3.43 -6.79
N LYS A 108 -8.50 4.46 -6.01
CA LYS A 108 -7.53 5.31 -5.28
C LYS A 108 -6.65 4.53 -4.29
N HIS A 109 -7.14 3.39 -3.79
CA HIS A 109 -6.40 2.51 -2.88
C HIS A 109 -5.79 1.28 -3.58
N GLY A 110 -5.63 1.35 -4.91
CA GLY A 110 -4.81 0.41 -5.67
C GLY A 110 -5.54 -0.83 -6.16
N VAL A 111 -6.86 -0.87 -6.08
CA VAL A 111 -7.65 -2.00 -6.60
C VAL A 111 -8.53 -1.57 -7.76
N ASN A 112 -8.46 -2.30 -8.86
CA ASN A 112 -9.36 -2.09 -9.98
C ASN A 112 -10.79 -2.52 -9.61
N PRO A 113 -11.79 -1.63 -9.68
CA PRO A 113 -13.15 -1.96 -9.27
C PRO A 113 -14.03 -2.46 -10.42
N THR A 114 -13.54 -2.47 -11.67
CA THR A 114 -14.34 -2.74 -12.89
C THR A 114 -15.02 -4.11 -12.86
N LEU A 115 -14.38 -5.10 -12.24
CA LEU A 115 -14.88 -6.48 -12.13
C LEU A 115 -15.32 -6.84 -10.71
N MET A 116 -15.51 -5.84 -9.84
CA MET A 116 -15.94 -6.04 -8.46
C MET A 116 -17.42 -5.73 -8.32
N THR A 117 -18.13 -6.62 -7.65
CA THR A 117 -19.47 -6.38 -7.10
C THR A 117 -19.41 -5.32 -6.00
N ARG A 118 -20.54 -4.68 -5.68
CA ARG A 118 -20.64 -3.73 -4.56
C ARG A 118 -20.18 -4.36 -3.24
N SER A 119 -20.52 -5.63 -3.00
CA SER A 119 -20.08 -6.36 -1.80
C SER A 119 -18.56 -6.53 -1.74
N GLU A 120 -17.91 -6.88 -2.84
CA GLU A 120 -16.44 -6.96 -2.91
C GLU A 120 -15.77 -5.60 -2.68
N GLN A 121 -16.36 -4.51 -3.20
CA GLN A 121 -15.88 -3.14 -2.97
C GLN A 121 -15.98 -2.75 -1.50
N LEU A 122 -17.13 -3.01 -0.87
CA LEU A 122 -17.33 -2.76 0.55
C LEU A 122 -16.37 -3.58 1.43
N ASN A 123 -16.17 -4.86 1.11
CA ASN A 123 -15.22 -5.71 1.83
C ASN A 123 -13.79 -5.16 1.72
N PHE A 124 -13.35 -4.77 0.51
CA PHE A 124 -12.05 -4.14 0.33
C PHE A 124 -11.90 -2.85 1.15
N LEU A 125 -12.89 -1.95 1.12
CA LEU A 125 -12.85 -0.71 1.90
C LEU A 125 -12.87 -0.96 3.41
N ASN A 126 -13.60 -1.97 3.89
CA ASN A 126 -13.57 -2.34 5.30
C ASN A 126 -12.16 -2.81 5.72
N ARG A 127 -11.50 -3.63 4.88
CA ARG A 127 -10.10 -4.03 5.11
C ARG A 127 -9.14 -2.85 5.07
N TRP A 128 -9.35 -1.93 4.12
CA TRP A 128 -8.56 -0.71 4.04
C TRP A 128 -8.76 0.19 5.27
N ASN A 129 -9.99 0.29 5.78
CA ASN A 129 -10.30 1.04 7.00
C ASN A 129 -9.66 0.40 8.24
N GLU A 130 -9.65 -0.94 8.34
CA GLU A 130 -8.92 -1.66 9.41
C GLU A 130 -7.43 -1.28 9.43
N PHE A 131 -6.81 -1.24 8.25
CA PHE A 131 -5.41 -0.81 8.08
C PHE A 131 -5.21 0.68 8.42
N SER A 132 -5.95 1.56 7.75
CA SER A 132 -5.75 3.01 7.84
C SER A 132 -6.14 3.61 9.20
N LYS A 133 -7.03 2.98 9.97
CA LYS A 133 -7.32 3.45 11.34
C LYS A 133 -6.08 3.37 12.25
N PHE A 134 -5.24 2.35 12.07
CA PHE A 134 -4.04 2.13 12.87
C PHE A 134 -2.92 3.12 12.55
N ILE A 135 -2.85 3.57 11.29
CA ILE A 135 -1.83 4.51 10.82
C ILE A 135 -1.94 5.85 11.56
N ASN A 136 -0.81 6.38 12.01
CA ASN A 136 -0.68 7.75 12.52
C ASN A 136 0.30 8.55 11.61
N GLU A 137 0.69 9.75 12.03
CA GLU A 137 1.57 10.62 11.23
C GLU A 137 2.97 10.04 10.97
N THR A 138 3.54 9.28 11.90
CA THR A 138 4.85 8.61 11.70
C THR A 138 4.76 7.49 10.67
N HIS A 139 3.55 6.96 10.43
CA HIS A 139 3.29 5.85 9.52
C HIS A 139 2.83 6.27 8.12
N ILE A 140 2.86 7.56 7.77
CA ILE A 140 2.51 8.02 6.40
C ILE A 140 3.27 7.25 5.30
N PRO A 141 4.58 6.96 5.43
CA PRO A 141 5.27 6.13 4.44
C PRO A 141 4.60 4.76 4.27
N LEU A 142 4.22 4.09 5.36
CA LEU A 142 3.51 2.80 5.30
C LEU A 142 2.14 2.93 4.63
N LEU A 143 1.38 4.00 4.92
CA LEU A 143 0.08 4.25 4.28
C LEU A 143 0.19 4.23 2.75
N LEU A 144 1.21 4.90 2.20
CA LEU A 144 1.45 4.95 0.75
C LEU A 144 1.81 3.57 0.18
N HIS A 145 2.57 2.77 0.92
CA HIS A 145 2.90 1.40 0.53
C HIS A 145 1.71 0.44 0.68
N GLY A 146 0.75 0.76 1.55
CA GLY A 146 -0.48 0.00 1.75
C GLY A 146 -1.25 -0.22 0.45
N VAL A 147 -1.24 0.76 -0.47
CA VAL A 147 -1.82 0.66 -1.82
C VAL A 147 -1.23 -0.53 -2.59
N VAL A 148 0.08 -0.75 -2.45
CA VAL A 148 0.78 -1.88 -3.08
C VAL A 148 0.50 -3.17 -2.32
N PHE A 149 0.70 -3.19 -1.00
CA PHE A 149 0.55 -4.41 -0.20
C PHE A 149 -0.87 -4.99 -0.27
N LEU A 150 -1.90 -4.16 -0.14
CA LEU A 150 -3.29 -4.61 -0.15
C LEU A 150 -3.85 -4.74 -1.57
N GLY A 151 -3.32 -3.98 -2.54
CA GLY A 151 -3.82 -3.95 -3.92
C GLY A 151 -3.18 -4.96 -4.86
N TYR A 152 -1.86 -5.19 -4.80
CA TYR A 152 -1.12 -5.87 -5.88
C TYR A 152 -1.62 -7.28 -6.22
N ASN A 153 -1.91 -8.07 -5.18
CA ASN A 153 -2.44 -9.44 -5.29
C ASN A 153 -3.95 -9.53 -5.06
N HIS A 154 -4.65 -8.39 -5.00
CA HIS A 154 -6.11 -8.41 -4.90
C HIS A 154 -6.72 -9.21 -6.07
N PRO A 155 -7.74 -10.07 -5.84
CA PRO A 155 -8.34 -10.89 -6.90
C PRO A 155 -8.75 -10.12 -8.15
N SER A 156 -9.28 -8.91 -8.00
CA SER A 156 -9.66 -8.08 -9.15
C SER A 156 -8.45 -7.67 -10.02
N ASN A 157 -7.34 -7.28 -9.41
CA ASN A 157 -6.11 -6.94 -10.13
C ASN A 157 -5.48 -8.17 -10.79
N ARG A 158 -5.55 -9.35 -10.16
CA ARG A 158 -5.09 -10.62 -10.79
C ARG A 158 -5.90 -10.95 -12.04
N LYS A 159 -7.24 -10.92 -11.95
CA LYS A 159 -8.15 -11.10 -13.10
C LYS A 159 -7.82 -10.12 -14.23
N MET A 160 -7.51 -8.86 -13.90
CA MET A 160 -7.09 -7.87 -14.90
C MET A 160 -5.75 -8.22 -15.55
N LYS A 161 -4.72 -8.59 -14.78
CA LYS A 161 -3.41 -9.01 -15.29
C LYS A 161 -3.53 -10.17 -16.27
N GLU A 162 -4.37 -11.16 -15.96
CA GLU A 162 -4.66 -12.30 -16.84
C GLU A 162 -5.34 -11.88 -18.14
N LYS A 163 -6.37 -11.02 -18.06
CA LYS A 163 -7.03 -10.46 -19.26
C LYS A 163 -6.05 -9.68 -20.14
N LEU A 164 -5.15 -8.91 -19.56
CA LEU A 164 -4.12 -8.20 -20.31
C LEU A 164 -3.16 -9.18 -20.98
N LYS A 165 -2.63 -10.18 -20.26
CA LYS A 165 -1.75 -11.22 -20.84
C LYS A 165 -2.41 -11.93 -22.04
N LEU A 166 -3.70 -12.25 -21.95
CA LEU A 166 -4.46 -12.83 -23.07
C LEU A 166 -4.56 -11.89 -24.27
N LYS A 167 -4.73 -10.58 -24.06
CA LYS A 167 -4.75 -9.58 -25.16
C LYS A 167 -3.42 -9.48 -25.88
N TRP A 168 -2.30 -9.54 -25.17
CA TRP A 168 -0.96 -9.48 -25.77
C TRP A 168 -0.66 -10.74 -26.60
N LYS A 169 -1.02 -11.94 -26.09
CA LYS A 169 -0.86 -13.20 -26.83
C LYS A 169 -1.71 -13.29 -28.11
N ARG A 170 -2.82 -12.55 -28.20
CA ARG A 170 -3.66 -12.50 -29.42
C ARG A 170 -3.15 -11.51 -30.47
N LYS A 171 -2.17 -10.67 -30.12
CA LYS A 171 -1.59 -9.65 -30.99
C LYS A 171 -0.19 -10.01 -31.51
N SER A 172 0.41 -11.08 -30.96
CA SER A 172 1.65 -11.72 -31.41
C SER A 172 1.35 -12.89 -32.31
#